data_AF-A0AAD8B383-F1
#
_entry.id   AF-A0AAD8B383-F1
#
_cell.length_a   1.000
_cell.length_b   1.000
_cell.length_c   1.000
_cell.angle_alpha   90.00
_cell.angle_beta   90.00
_cell.angle_gamma   90.00
#
_symmetry.space_group_name_H-M   'P 1'
#
loop_
_entity.id
_entity.type
_entity.pdbx_description
1 polymer ?
#
loop_
_entity_poly.entity_id
_entity_poly.type
_entity_poly.pdbx_seq_one_letter_code
_entity_poly.pdbx_strand_id
1 'polypeptide(L)'
;MAPTLFLVDLYWSVEPITNKTVLLYIYSTFYTSRFDSINQYFFMAFPNLLLTFTLCLTIVCSIVIGYKITLRRNSTLIQLSSSVSKQFKEVKVLKMLLTVCVVNCWVSLPTVIIDLFLLYSDTVKLVSNNFFNLLRSSYINLCQLNAIINFIIYVFMSSKFASTLNQVFLYFNKKRKK
;
A
#
# COMPACT_ATOMS: atom_id res chain seq x y z
N MET A 1 5.06 -19.43 -5.71
CA MET A 1 6.54 -19.43 -5.62
C MET A 1 7.01 -18.00 -5.61
N ALA A 2 7.83 -17.60 -4.63
CA ALA A 2 8.34 -16.24 -4.57
C ALA A 2 9.34 -16.00 -5.72
N PRO A 3 9.20 -14.93 -6.52
CA PRO A 3 10.06 -14.65 -7.67
C PRO A 3 11.53 -14.37 -7.28
N THR A 4 11.82 -14.26 -5.99
CA THR A 4 13.16 -14.05 -5.44
C THR A 4 14.06 -15.30 -5.51
N LEU A 5 13.49 -16.50 -5.65
CA LEU A 5 14.26 -17.74 -5.69
C LEU A 5 15.15 -17.87 -6.94
N PHE A 6 14.87 -17.13 -8.01
CA PHE A 6 15.69 -17.13 -9.23
C PHE A 6 16.82 -16.11 -9.20
N LEU A 7 16.89 -15.26 -8.17
CA LEU A 7 17.90 -14.20 -8.06
C LEU A 7 19.22 -14.71 -7.46
N VAL A 8 19.15 -15.79 -6.67
CA VAL A 8 20.25 -16.24 -5.82
C VAL A 8 20.35 -17.75 -5.86
N ASP A 9 21.54 -18.24 -6.16
CA ASP A 9 21.90 -19.64 -6.03
C ASP A 9 22.50 -19.88 -4.63
N LEU A 10 22.15 -21.03 -4.05
CA LEU A 10 22.63 -21.46 -2.75
C LEU A 10 23.82 -22.40 -2.93
N TYR A 11 24.96 -22.04 -2.35
CA TYR A 11 26.18 -22.84 -2.41
C TYR A 11 26.70 -23.15 -1.01
N TRP A 12 26.94 -24.42 -0.71
CA TRP A 12 27.57 -24.85 0.54
C TRP A 12 29.09 -24.81 0.37
N SER A 13 29.76 -24.03 1.20
CA SER A 13 31.23 -23.95 1.22
C SER A 13 31.75 -24.30 2.60
N VAL A 14 32.91 -24.96 2.68
CA VAL A 14 33.60 -25.20 3.93
C VAL A 14 34.66 -24.13 4.10
N GLU A 15 34.54 -23.32 5.15
CA GLU A 15 35.50 -22.27 5.44
C GLU A 15 36.77 -22.89 6.07
N PRO A 16 37.93 -22.85 5.39
CA PRO A 16 39.10 -23.64 5.77
C PRO A 16 39.73 -23.19 7.09
N ILE A 17 39.52 -21.93 7.49
CA ILE A 17 40.09 -21.36 8.72
C ILE A 17 39.32 -21.81 9.97
N THR A 18 38.00 -21.95 9.86
CA THR A 18 37.12 -22.26 11.00
C THR A 18 36.58 -23.69 10.98
N ASN A 19 36.83 -24.43 9.90
CA ASN A 19 36.32 -25.78 9.64
C ASN A 19 34.79 -25.88 9.81
N LYS A 20 34.09 -24.81 9.42
CA LYS A 20 32.62 -24.72 9.47
C LYS A 20 32.07 -24.77 8.06
N THR A 21 30.98 -25.51 7.89
CA THR A 21 30.18 -25.46 6.66
C THR A 21 29.30 -24.21 6.73
N VAL A 22 29.47 -23.31 5.77
CA VAL A 22 28.70 -22.08 5.64
C VAL A 22 27.86 -22.13 4.37
N LEU A 23 26.63 -21.64 4.46
CA LEU A 23 25.76 -21.44 3.30
C LEU A 23 26.04 -20.06 2.72
N LEU A 24 26.51 -20.03 1.47
CA LEU A 24 26.76 -18.80 0.73
C LEU A 24 25.60 -18.52 -0.24
N TYR A 25 25.24 -17.25 -0.32
CA TYR A 25 24.25 -16.72 -1.25
C TYR A 25 25.01 -16.04 -2.39
N ILE A 26 24.93 -16.59 -3.59
CA ILE A 26 25.61 -16.06 -4.78
C ILE A 26 24.54 -15.66 -5.79
N TYR A 27 24.70 -14.51 -6.45
CA TYR A 27 23.78 -14.12 -7.52
C TYR A 27 23.76 -15.17 -8.63
N SER A 28 22.56 -15.56 -9.05
CA SER A 28 22.41 -16.60 -10.07
C SER A 28 22.97 -16.15 -11.42
N THR A 29 23.40 -17.10 -12.24
CA THR A 29 23.84 -16.83 -13.62
C THR A 29 22.72 -16.20 -14.47
N PHE A 30 21.46 -16.53 -14.17
CA PHE A 30 20.30 -15.88 -14.77
C PHE A 30 20.19 -14.40 -14.38
N TYR A 31 20.41 -14.06 -13.11
CA TYR A 31 20.36 -12.68 -12.65
C TYR A 31 21.51 -11.84 -13.22
N THR A 32 22.73 -12.37 -13.19
CA THR A 32 23.91 -11.63 -13.67
C THR A 32 23.87 -11.41 -15.18
N SER A 33 23.43 -12.40 -15.97
CA SER A 33 23.32 -12.27 -17.43
C SER A 33 22.20 -11.34 -17.91
N ARG A 34 21.20 -11.06 -17.06
CA ARG A 34 20.07 -10.17 -17.37
C ARG A 34 19.88 -9.07 -16.33
N PHE A 35 20.96 -8.63 -15.71
CA PHE A 35 20.94 -7.73 -14.56
C PHE A 35 20.07 -6.49 -14.79
N ASP A 36 20.29 -5.78 -15.91
CA ASP A 36 19.57 -4.56 -16.24
C ASP A 36 18.08 -4.83 -16.49
N SER A 37 17.75 -5.85 -17.29
CA SER A 37 16.36 -6.18 -17.60
C SER A 37 15.58 -6.63 -16.37
N ILE A 38 16.21 -7.42 -15.49
CA ILE A 38 15.58 -7.91 -14.27
C ILE A 38 15.40 -6.76 -13.28
N ASN A 39 16.39 -5.90 -13.09
CA ASN A 39 16.27 -4.74 -12.22
C ASN A 39 15.24 -3.75 -12.75
N GLN A 40 15.19 -3.50 -14.05
CA GLN A 40 14.16 -2.66 -14.67
C GLN A 40 12.77 -3.26 -14.44
N TYR A 41 12.61 -4.57 -14.57
CA TYR A 41 11.34 -5.23 -14.26
C TYR A 41 10.92 -5.06 -12.80
N PHE A 42 11.82 -5.36 -11.85
CA PHE A 42 11.51 -5.32 -10.41
C PHE A 42 11.35 -3.92 -9.84
N PHE A 43 12.13 -2.96 -10.30
CA PHE A 43 12.15 -1.60 -9.74
C PHE A 43 11.32 -0.60 -10.53
N MET A 44 11.01 -0.88 -11.80
CA MET A 44 10.21 0.01 -12.63
C MET A 44 8.88 -0.62 -13.03
N ALA A 45 8.87 -1.73 -13.76
CA ALA A 45 7.65 -2.24 -14.37
C ALA A 45 6.64 -2.80 -13.34
N PHE A 46 7.11 -3.67 -12.44
CA PHE A 46 6.23 -4.38 -11.50
C PHE A 46 5.57 -3.46 -10.46
N PRO A 47 6.29 -2.52 -9.80
CA PRO A 47 5.69 -1.60 -8.85
C PRO A 47 4.66 -0.67 -9.52
N ASN A 48 4.98 -0.12 -10.70
CA ASN A 48 4.08 0.76 -11.45
C ASN A 48 2.78 0.04 -11.85
N LEU A 49 2.88 -1.21 -12.31
CA LEU A 49 1.73 -2.02 -12.68
C LEU A 49 0.84 -2.29 -11.47
N LEU A 50 1.42 -2.70 -10.34
CA LEU A 50 0.67 -2.93 -9.10
C LEU A 50 0.01 -1.65 -8.58
N LEU A 51 0.72 -0.53 -8.59
CA LEU A 51 0.23 0.74 -8.08
C LEU A 51 -0.94 1.26 -8.94
N THR A 52 -0.78 1.22 -10.26
CA THR A 52 -1.80 1.65 -11.21
C THR A 52 -3.03 0.74 -11.18
N PHE A 53 -2.83 -0.58 -11.09
CA PHE A 53 -3.91 -1.54 -10.94
C PHE A 53 -4.70 -1.29 -9.64
N THR A 54 -4.01 -1.08 -8.52
CA THR A 54 -4.63 -0.81 -7.22
C THR A 54 -5.41 0.49 -7.23
N LEU A 55 -4.87 1.54 -7.86
CA LEU A 55 -5.55 2.83 -8.01
C LEU A 55 -6.81 2.70 -8.88
N CYS A 56 -6.72 1.99 -10.01
CA CYS A 56 -7.86 1.72 -10.87
C CYS A 56 -8.97 0.98 -10.11
N LEU A 57 -8.62 -0.08 -9.39
CA LEU A 57 -9.58 -0.84 -8.58
C LEU A 57 -10.21 0.03 -7.48
N THR A 58 -9.43 0.91 -6.84
CA THR A 58 -9.94 1.86 -5.83
C THR A 58 -10.95 2.84 -6.44
N ILE A 59 -10.69 3.35 -7.64
CA ILE A 59 -11.61 4.24 -8.36
C ILE A 59 -12.91 3.50 -8.68
N VAL A 60 -12.83 2.30 -9.26
CA VAL A 60 -14.01 1.48 -9.58
C VAL A 60 -14.82 1.19 -8.32
N CYS A 61 -14.18 0.78 -7.23
CA CYS A 61 -14.84 0.57 -5.94
C CYS A 61 -15.52 1.84 -5.43
N SER A 62 -14.88 3.01 -5.56
CA SER A 62 -15.45 4.29 -5.15
C SER A 62 -16.71 4.63 -5.94
N ILE A 63 -16.69 4.41 -7.26
CA ILE A 63 -17.84 4.63 -8.14
C ILE A 63 -18.99 3.70 -7.76
N VAL A 64 -18.72 2.41 -7.55
CA VAL A 64 -19.73 1.42 -7.16
C VAL A 64 -20.36 1.78 -5.81
N ILE A 65 -19.54 2.16 -4.83
CA ILE A 65 -20.00 2.59 -3.50
C ILE A 65 -20.84 3.86 -3.63
N GLY A 66 -20.38 4.86 -4.39
CA GLY A 66 -21.11 6.11 -4.64
C GLY A 66 -22.46 5.86 -5.31
N TYR A 67 -22.49 5.04 -6.36
CA TYR A 67 -23.72 4.66 -7.05
C TYR A 67 -24.72 3.95 -6.13
N LYS A 68 -24.25 3.02 -5.30
CA LYS A 68 -25.08 2.32 -4.30
C LYS A 68 -25.66 3.29 -3.26
N ILE A 69 -24.91 4.33 -2.85
CA ILE A 69 -25.41 5.38 -1.95
C ILE A 69 -26.50 6.20 -2.65
N THR A 70 -26.29 6.61 -3.90
CA THR A 70 -27.25 7.43 -4.67
C THR A 70 -28.56 6.66 -4.93
N LEU A 71 -28.48 5.40 -5.36
CA LEU A 71 -29.67 4.55 -5.55
C LEU A 71 -30.45 4.37 -4.25
N ARG A 72 -29.76 4.09 -3.14
CA ARG A 72 -30.41 3.95 -1.84
C ARG A 72 -31.03 5.26 -1.37
N ARG A 73 -30.39 6.41 -1.61
CA ARG A 73 -30.96 7.72 -1.23
C ARG A 73 -32.31 7.95 -1.91
N ASN A 74 -32.45 7.53 -3.16
CA ASN A 74 -33.70 7.60 -3.91
C ASN A 74 -34.77 6.62 -3.37
N SER A 75 -34.38 5.42 -2.93
CA SER A 75 -35.33 4.43 -2.36
C SER A 75 -35.72 4.73 -0.91
N THR A 76 -34.86 5.36 -0.11
CA THR A 76 -35.13 5.65 1.31
C THR A 76 -36.14 6.77 1.49
N LEU A 77 -36.27 7.67 0.51
CA LEU A 77 -37.28 8.72 0.49
C LEU A 77 -38.71 8.15 0.36
N ILE A 78 -38.82 6.89 -0.07
CA ILE A 78 -40.09 6.21 -0.36
C ILE A 78 -40.53 5.27 0.79
N GLN A 79 -39.62 4.83 1.68
CA GLN A 79 -39.94 3.87 2.75
C GLN A 79 -39.62 4.44 4.14
N LEU A 80 -40.65 5.00 4.80
CA LEU A 80 -40.59 5.64 6.11
C LEU A 80 -40.87 4.71 7.31
N SER A 81 -40.96 3.38 7.14
CA SER A 81 -41.36 2.48 8.24
C SER A 81 -40.26 1.53 8.72
N SER A 82 -39.88 1.68 10.00
CA SER A 82 -39.26 0.69 10.90
C SER A 82 -37.83 0.16 10.67
N SER A 83 -37.25 0.14 9.45
CA SER A 83 -35.87 -0.38 9.23
C SER A 83 -34.75 0.69 9.27
N VAL A 84 -35.14 1.92 9.57
CA VAL A 84 -34.37 3.14 9.39
C VAL A 84 -33.02 3.14 10.15
N SER A 85 -32.95 2.55 11.36
CA SER A 85 -31.72 2.54 12.17
C SER A 85 -30.62 1.64 11.60
N LYS A 86 -30.97 0.47 11.04
CA LYS A 86 -30.01 -0.44 10.37
C LYS A 86 -29.47 0.21 9.10
N GLN A 87 -30.35 0.86 8.33
CA GLN A 87 -30.00 1.53 7.09
C GLN A 87 -29.06 2.72 7.33
N PHE A 88 -29.29 3.54 8.37
CA PHE A 88 -28.38 4.62 8.75
C PHE A 88 -26.98 4.11 9.14
N LYS A 89 -26.91 2.98 9.85
CA LYS A 89 -25.63 2.36 10.21
C LYS A 89 -24.85 1.89 8.98
N GLU A 90 -25.52 1.27 8.02
CA GLU A 90 -24.90 0.86 6.74
C GLU A 90 -24.43 2.04 5.90
N VAL A 91 -25.22 3.11 5.81
CA VAL A 91 -24.84 4.33 5.07
C VAL A 91 -23.63 5.01 5.72
N LYS A 92 -23.54 5.02 7.06
CA LYS A 92 -22.37 5.53 7.78
C LYS A 92 -21.10 4.74 7.43
N VAL A 93 -21.18 3.41 7.40
CA VAL A 93 -20.05 2.55 6.99
C VAL A 93 -19.68 2.76 5.53
N LEU A 94 -20.66 2.87 4.62
CA LEU A 94 -20.39 3.15 3.21
C LEU A 94 -19.74 4.52 3.00
N LYS A 95 -20.19 5.55 3.71
CA LYS A 95 -19.56 6.89 3.70
C LYS A 95 -18.13 6.83 4.21
N MET A 96 -17.87 6.11 5.29
CA MET A 96 -16.52 5.88 5.80
C MET A 96 -15.63 5.21 4.73
N LEU A 97 -16.09 4.12 4.11
CA LEU A 97 -15.34 3.43 3.05
C LEU A 97 -15.07 4.34 1.85
N LEU A 98 -16.07 5.15 1.44
CA LEU A 98 -15.88 6.13 0.38
C LEU A 98 -14.83 7.19 0.75
N THR A 99 -14.84 7.69 1.98
CA THR A 99 -13.81 8.63 2.48
C THR A 99 -12.42 7.99 2.45
N VAL A 100 -12.28 6.73 2.87
CA VAL A 100 -11.02 5.98 2.76
C VAL A 100 -10.56 5.92 1.31
N CYS A 101 -11.44 5.53 0.39
CA CYS A 101 -11.06 5.38 -1.02
C CYS A 101 -10.69 6.72 -1.66
N VAL A 102 -11.44 7.80 -1.39
CA VAL A 102 -11.13 9.14 -1.89
C VAL A 102 -9.77 9.59 -1.37
N VAL A 103 -9.54 9.51 -0.06
CA VAL A 103 -8.26 9.93 0.53
C VAL A 103 -7.10 9.07 0.00
N ASN A 104 -7.30 7.75 -0.14
CA ASN A 104 -6.30 6.87 -0.75
C ASN A 104 -6.00 7.27 -2.20
N CYS A 105 -7.00 7.67 -2.99
CA CYS A 105 -6.78 8.21 -4.34
C CYS A 105 -5.96 9.51 -4.28
N TRP A 106 -6.28 10.45 -3.39
CA TRP A 106 -5.54 11.72 -3.25
C TRP A 106 -4.07 11.52 -2.89
N VAL A 107 -3.75 10.50 -2.09
CA VAL A 107 -2.36 10.18 -1.72
C VAL A 107 -1.66 9.36 -2.80
N SER A 108 -2.36 8.41 -3.42
CA SER A 108 -1.77 7.50 -4.42
C SER A 108 -1.54 8.17 -5.78
N LEU A 109 -2.36 9.16 -6.14
CA LEU A 109 -2.26 9.87 -7.42
C LEU A 109 -0.92 10.62 -7.59
N PRO A 110 -0.44 11.45 -6.65
CA PRO A 110 0.89 12.06 -6.76
C PRO A 110 2.01 11.01 -6.74
N THR A 111 1.85 9.90 -6.02
CA THR A 111 2.80 8.79 -6.04
C THR A 111 2.92 8.17 -7.45
N VAL A 112 1.80 7.90 -8.11
CA VAL A 112 1.77 7.40 -9.49
C VAL A 112 2.36 8.41 -10.47
N ILE A 113 2.04 9.71 -10.33
CA ILE A 113 2.60 10.76 -11.21
C ILE A 113 4.11 10.81 -11.09
N ILE A 114 4.66 10.79 -9.87
CA ILE A 114 6.10 10.80 -9.65
C ILE A 114 6.74 9.53 -10.23
N ASP A 115 6.12 8.37 -10.03
CA ASP A 115 6.63 7.08 -10.53
C ASP A 115 6.68 7.05 -12.07
N LEU A 116 5.61 7.50 -12.74
CA LEU A 116 5.58 7.65 -14.20
C LEU A 116 6.60 8.68 -14.68
N PHE A 117 6.75 9.81 -13.99
CA PHE A 117 7.75 10.81 -14.33
C PHE A 117 9.17 10.25 -14.25
N LEU A 118 9.48 9.46 -13.22
CA LEU A 118 10.77 8.79 -13.07
C LEU A 118 10.99 7.70 -14.12
N LEU A 119 9.92 7.05 -14.58
CA LEU A 119 9.97 5.99 -15.60
C LEU A 119 10.23 6.54 -17.00
N TYR A 120 9.58 7.64 -17.38
CA TYR A 120 9.66 8.22 -18.72
C TYR A 120 10.75 9.28 -18.87
N SER A 121 11.25 9.85 -17.77
CA SER A 121 12.41 10.75 -17.84
C SER A 121 13.68 9.91 -17.97
N ASP A 122 14.57 10.29 -18.89
CA ASP A 122 15.88 9.64 -19.09
C ASP A 122 16.64 9.53 -17.75
N THR A 123 16.55 8.37 -17.11
CA THR A 123 17.06 8.10 -15.77
C THR A 123 18.57 8.32 -15.68
N VAL A 124 19.29 8.16 -16.80
CA VAL A 124 20.74 8.38 -16.91
C VAL A 124 21.14 9.85 -16.72
N LYS A 125 20.30 10.82 -17.12
CA LYS A 125 20.59 12.26 -16.91
C LYS A 125 20.10 12.79 -15.56
N LEU A 126 19.09 12.14 -14.95
CA LEU A 126 18.52 12.58 -13.68
C LEU A 126 19.24 12.08 -12.43
N VAL A 127 19.94 10.94 -12.48
CA VAL A 127 20.64 10.37 -11.30
C VAL A 127 21.70 11.31 -10.72
N SER A 128 22.27 12.21 -11.55
CA SER A 128 23.23 13.24 -11.11
C SER A 128 22.57 14.48 -10.48
N ASN A 129 21.23 14.59 -10.52
CA ASN A 129 20.54 15.83 -10.20
C ASN A 129 19.89 15.77 -8.81
N ASN A 130 20.14 16.77 -7.97
CA ASN A 130 19.56 16.87 -6.62
C ASN A 130 18.02 16.78 -6.61
N PHE A 131 17.38 17.15 -7.72
CA PHE A 131 15.94 17.01 -7.94
C PHE A 131 15.46 15.55 -7.91
N PHE A 132 16.24 14.60 -8.45
CA PHE A 132 15.90 13.18 -8.43
C PHE A 132 15.88 12.61 -7.01
N ASN A 133 16.87 12.98 -6.19
CA ASN A 133 16.92 12.58 -4.79
C ASN A 133 15.77 13.18 -3.96
N LEU A 134 15.41 14.43 -4.23
CA LEU A 134 14.22 15.07 -3.64
C LEU A 134 12.94 14.34 -4.02
N LEU A 135 12.71 14.07 -5.31
CA LEU A 135 11.54 13.32 -5.78
C LEU A 135 11.44 11.93 -5.15
N ARG A 136 12.56 11.22 -5.07
CA ARG A 136 12.62 9.90 -4.44
C ARG A 136 12.31 9.96 -2.94
N SER A 137 12.82 10.96 -2.23
CA SER A 137 12.50 11.19 -0.82
C SER A 137 11.02 11.51 -0.63
N SER A 138 10.47 12.40 -1.45
CA SER A 138 9.04 12.72 -1.47
C SER A 138 8.16 11.51 -1.74
N TYR A 139 8.55 10.64 -2.67
CA TYR A 139 7.86 9.37 -2.96
C TYR A 139 7.78 8.48 -1.71
N ILE A 140 8.91 8.25 -1.03
CA ILE A 140 8.95 7.42 0.18
C ILE A 140 8.04 8.01 1.27
N ASN A 141 8.09 9.32 1.47
CA ASN A 141 7.24 10.01 2.44
C ASN A 141 5.75 9.88 2.09
N LEU A 142 5.37 9.99 0.81
CA LEU A 142 3.99 9.79 0.37
C LEU A 142 3.50 8.36 0.62
N CYS A 143 4.34 7.35 0.38
CA CYS A 143 4.01 5.96 0.70
C CYS A 143 3.78 5.76 2.21
N GLN A 144 4.62 6.35 3.05
CA GLN A 144 4.46 6.31 4.52
C GLN A 144 3.20 7.04 4.98
N LEU A 145 2.94 8.22 4.42
CA LEU A 145 1.71 8.97 4.70
C LEU A 145 0.47 8.16 4.34
N ASN A 146 0.48 7.42 3.23
CA ASN A 146 -0.66 6.57 2.86
C ASN A 146 -0.98 5.52 3.95
N ALA A 147 0.05 4.88 4.51
CA ALA A 147 -0.12 3.92 5.60
C ALA A 147 -0.67 4.58 6.88
N ILE A 148 -0.14 5.75 7.24
CA ILE A 148 -0.57 6.51 8.43
C ILE A 148 -2.03 6.98 8.28
N ILE A 149 -2.39 7.50 7.11
CA ILE A 149 -3.72 8.04 6.84
C ILE A 149 -4.77 6.94 6.91
N ASN A 150 -4.49 5.74 6.40
CA ASN A 150 -5.38 4.60 6.55
C ASN A 150 -5.66 4.31 8.04
N PHE A 151 -4.62 4.28 8.88
CA PHE A 151 -4.77 4.10 10.32
C PHE A 151 -5.61 5.21 10.97
N ILE A 152 -5.33 6.48 10.65
CA ILE A 152 -6.10 7.65 11.13
C ILE A 152 -7.58 7.49 10.78
N ILE A 153 -7.91 7.15 9.53
CA ILE A 153 -9.30 7.02 9.10
C ILE A 153 -10.00 5.89 9.86
N TYR A 154 -9.34 4.76 10.10
CA TYR A 154 -9.91 3.69 10.92
C TYR A 154 -10.17 4.13 12.36
N VAL A 155 -9.25 4.87 12.99
CA VAL A 155 -9.41 5.39 14.36
C VAL A 155 -10.58 6.37 14.45
N PHE A 156 -10.71 7.32 13.52
CA PHE A 156 -11.73 8.37 13.61
C PHE A 156 -13.11 7.93 13.10
N MET A 157 -13.18 7.06 12.10
CA MET A 157 -14.46 6.72 11.45
C MET A 157 -15.05 5.38 11.92
N SER A 158 -14.23 4.41 12.37
CA SER A 158 -14.73 3.13 12.86
C SER A 158 -14.82 3.12 14.39
N SER A 159 -16.05 3.26 14.89
CA SER A 159 -16.31 3.18 16.34
C SER A 159 -15.92 1.83 16.95
N LYS A 160 -15.98 0.75 16.17
CA LYS A 160 -15.50 -0.58 16.59
C LYS A 160 -13.98 -0.58 16.75
N PHE A 161 -13.26 -0.05 15.76
CA PHE A 161 -11.79 -0.01 15.78
C PHE A 161 -11.29 0.87 16.92
N ALA A 162 -11.87 2.05 17.11
CA ALA A 162 -11.55 2.94 18.24
C ALA A 162 -11.79 2.26 19.60
N SER A 163 -12.91 1.54 19.75
CA SER A 163 -13.23 0.82 20.98
C SER A 163 -12.20 -0.29 21.27
N THR A 164 -11.85 -1.10 20.27
CA THR A 164 -10.81 -2.13 20.40
C THR A 164 -9.44 -1.52 20.72
N LEU A 165 -9.08 -0.42 20.07
CA LEU A 165 -7.80 0.25 20.31
C LEU A 165 -7.70 0.80 21.73
N ASN A 166 -8.78 1.39 22.26
CA ASN A 166 -8.86 1.83 23.65
C ASN A 166 -8.74 0.66 24.64
N GLN A 167 -9.38 -0.48 24.36
CA GLN A 167 -9.25 -1.68 25.20
C GLN A 167 -7.80 -2.19 25.25
N VAL A 168 -7.12 -2.22 24.10
CA VAL A 168 -5.71 -2.61 24.00
C VAL A 168 -4.82 -1.66 24.81
N PHE A 169 -5.00 -0.34 24.65
CA PHE A 169 -4.25 0.66 25.40
C PHE A 169 -4.45 0.55 26.92
N LEU A 170 -5.71 0.37 27.37
CA LEU A 170 -6.03 0.19 28.78
C LEU A 170 -5.42 -1.10 29.34
N TYR A 171 -5.43 -2.19 28.57
CA TYR A 171 -4.80 -3.45 28.96
C TYR A 171 -3.27 -3.31 29.13
N PHE A 172 -2.59 -2.69 28.16
CA PHE A 172 -1.15 -2.44 28.25
C PHE A 172 -0.77 -1.50 29.40
N ASN A 173 -1.55 -0.44 29.64
CA ASN A 173 -1.34 0.45 30.79
C ASN A 173 -1.55 -0.26 32.13
N LYS A 174 -2.49 -1.21 32.21
CA LYS A 174 -2.72 -2.01 33.42
C LYS A 174 -1.60 -3.02 33.66
N LYS A 175 -1.01 -3.57 32.60
CA LYS A 175 0.14 -4.50 32.68
C LYS A 175 1.46 -3.80 33.03
N ARG A 176 1.64 -2.54 32.61
CA ARG A 176 2.85 -1.74 32.90
C ARG A 176 2.91 -1.19 34.33
N LYS A 177 1.79 -1.21 35.06
CA LYS A 177 1.67 -0.77 36.46
C LYS A 177 1.75 -1.92 37.48
N LYS A 178 1.89 -3.16 37.03
CA LYS A 178 2.18 -4.35 37.85
C LYS A 178 3.64 -4.72 37.66
#